data_AF-A0A9Q9F033-F1
#
_entry.id   AF-A0A9Q9F033-F1
#
_cell.length_a   1.000
_cell.length_b   1.000
_cell.length_c   1.000
_cell.angle_alpha   90.00
_cell.angle_beta   90.00
_cell.angle_gamma   90.00
#
_symmetry.space_group_name_H-M   'P 1'
#
loop_
_entity.id
_entity.type
_entity.pdbx_description
1 polymer ?
#
loop_
_entity_poly.entity_id
_entity_poly.type
_entity_poly.pdbx_seq_one_letter_code
_entity_poly.pdbx_strand_id
1 'polypeptide(L)'
;MGSKGKGKTTALNGGLSFPLSKVIINADAFDNTEDKDLKEFLEYLKTGKTKSEFTRRIEEVIQTIKENEQARQEYRLMSTFEMDARYKGFTEGLKQKSIETAQLMKMEKCDNNFIMRITGLPEEEIEKL
;
A
#
# COMPACT_ATOMS: atom_id res chain seq x y z
N MET A 1 -10.65 -29.07 -7.80
CA MET A 1 -10.41 -28.13 -8.92
C MET A 1 -9.99 -26.81 -8.32
N GLY A 2 -8.71 -26.44 -8.41
CA GLY A 2 -8.17 -25.20 -7.84
C GLY A 2 -7.37 -24.45 -8.89
N SER A 3 -7.82 -23.26 -9.26
CA SER A 3 -7.26 -22.45 -10.33
C SER A 3 -5.94 -21.80 -9.89
N LYS A 4 -4.81 -22.16 -10.52
CA LYS A 4 -3.51 -21.50 -10.31
C LYS A 4 -3.50 -20.16 -11.06
N GLY A 5 -3.81 -19.08 -10.35
CA GLY A 5 -3.59 -17.72 -10.85
C GLY A 5 -2.08 -17.45 -10.98
N LYS A 6 -1.57 -17.43 -12.22
CA LYS A 6 -0.20 -16.99 -12.51
C LYS A 6 -0.15 -15.47 -12.42
N GLY A 7 0.32 -14.93 -11.30
CA GLY A 7 0.67 -13.52 -11.20
C GLY A 7 1.85 -13.22 -12.13
N LYS A 8 1.66 -12.31 -13.09
CA LYS A 8 2.75 -11.80 -13.93
C LYS A 8 3.57 -10.82 -13.09
N THR A 9 4.85 -11.12 -12.88
CA THR A 9 5.82 -10.17 -12.31
C THR A 9 6.55 -9.52 -13.48
N THR A 10 6.24 -8.27 -13.77
CA THR A 10 7.06 -7.44 -14.68
C THR A 10 8.25 -6.95 -13.88
N ALA A 11 9.44 -7.45 -14.17
CA ALA A 11 10.68 -6.99 -13.57
C ALA A 11 11.02 -5.60 -14.11
N LEU A 12 10.97 -4.58 -13.24
CA LEU A 12 11.68 -3.32 -13.47
C LEU A 12 13.05 -3.47 -12.81
N ASN A 13 14.09 -3.35 -13.63
CA ASN A 13 15.52 -3.29 -13.31
C ASN A 13 16.22 -4.65 -13.08
N GLY A 14 17.31 -4.86 -13.84
CA GLY A 14 18.06 -6.11 -13.97
C GLY A 14 18.84 -6.58 -12.73
N GLY A 15 18.14 -6.83 -11.63
CA GLY A 15 18.64 -7.66 -10.52
C GLY A 15 18.24 -9.13 -10.71
N LEU A 16 19.04 -10.06 -10.19
CA LEU A 16 18.73 -11.50 -10.18
C LEU A 16 17.26 -11.74 -9.75
N SER A 17 16.44 -12.23 -10.68
CA SER A 17 15.09 -12.70 -10.37
C SER A 17 15.18 -14.09 -9.77
N PHE A 18 15.41 -14.19 -8.46
CA PHE A 18 15.18 -15.46 -7.75
C PHE A 18 13.71 -15.86 -7.94
N PRO A 19 13.39 -17.14 -8.21
CA PRO A 19 12.01 -17.59 -8.29
C PRO A 19 11.32 -17.33 -6.95
N LEU A 20 10.44 -16.32 -6.91
CA LEU A 20 9.67 -15.98 -5.73
C LEU A 20 8.66 -17.09 -5.44
N SER A 21 8.98 -17.94 -4.47
CA SER A 21 8.04 -18.89 -3.90
C SER A 21 7.15 -18.15 -2.91
N LYS A 22 5.84 -18.12 -3.17
CA LYS A 22 4.84 -17.53 -2.26
C LYS A 22 4.19 -18.65 -1.44
N VAL A 23 4.27 -18.53 -0.12
CA VAL A 23 3.59 -19.44 0.82
C VAL A 23 2.58 -18.60 1.61
N ILE A 24 1.33 -19.06 1.66
CA ILE A 24 0.27 -18.44 2.46
C ILE A 24 0.03 -19.34 3.66
N ILE A 25 0.15 -18.78 4.86
CA ILE A 25 0.08 -19.53 6.12
C ILE A 25 -0.89 -18.82 7.05
N ASN A 26 -1.74 -19.58 7.76
CA ASN A 26 -2.58 -19.06 8.83
C ASN A 26 -1.84 -19.16 10.17
N ALA A 27 -1.35 -18.03 10.68
CA ALA A 27 -0.65 -17.99 11.96
C ALA A 27 -1.56 -18.31 13.16
N ASP A 28 -2.87 -18.02 13.08
CA ASP A 28 -3.81 -18.22 14.19
C ASP A 28 -4.10 -19.70 14.51
N ALA A 29 -3.68 -20.61 13.63
CA ALA A 29 -3.85 -22.05 13.83
C ALA A 29 -2.78 -22.70 14.71
N PHE A 30 -1.89 -21.92 15.35
CA PHE A 30 -0.78 -22.45 16.14
C PHE A 30 -1.24 -23.35 17.29
N ASP A 31 -2.38 -23.06 17.92
CA ASP A 31 -2.93 -23.89 19.00
C ASP A 31 -3.26 -25.33 18.54
N ASN A 32 -3.71 -25.48 17.29
CA ASN A 32 -4.13 -26.74 16.68
C ASN A 32 -3.01 -27.43 15.87
N THR A 33 -1.78 -26.91 15.93
CA THR A 33 -0.64 -27.46 15.18
C THR A 33 0.07 -28.53 16.02
N GLU A 34 0.17 -29.75 15.49
CA GLU A 34 0.84 -30.88 16.17
C GLU A 34 2.36 -30.79 16.11
N ASP A 35 2.91 -30.35 14.97
CA ASP A 35 4.35 -30.17 14.79
C ASP A 35 4.86 -29.02 15.66
N LYS A 36 5.77 -29.35 16.57
CA LYS A 36 6.26 -28.43 17.60
C LYS A 36 6.98 -27.21 16.98
N ASP A 37 7.84 -27.45 15.99
CA ASP A 37 8.66 -26.39 15.40
C ASP A 37 7.79 -25.43 14.58
N LEU A 38 6.83 -25.97 13.84
CA LEU A 38 5.83 -25.17 13.12
C LEU A 38 4.95 -24.41 14.10
N LYS A 39 4.46 -25.04 15.17
CA LYS A 39 3.65 -24.37 16.20
C LYS A 39 4.39 -23.18 16.82
N GLU A 40 5.64 -23.36 17.23
CA GLU A 40 6.47 -22.30 17.80
C GLU A 40 6.73 -21.18 16.79
N PHE A 41 6.92 -21.51 15.51
CA PHE A 41 7.06 -20.51 14.44
C PHE A 41 5.77 -19.71 14.21
N LEU A 42 4.60 -20.36 14.13
CA LEU A 42 3.32 -19.69 13.93
C LEU A 42 2.97 -18.79 15.12
N GLU A 43 3.24 -19.26 16.35
CA GLU A 43 3.05 -18.45 17.55
C GLU A 43 3.98 -17.23 17.56
N TYR A 44 5.23 -17.38 17.10
CA TYR A 44 6.13 -16.24 16.92
C TYR A 44 5.57 -15.23 15.92
N LEU A 45 5.06 -15.66 14.75
CA LEU A 45 4.44 -14.75 13.78
C LEU A 45 3.26 -13.97 14.37
N LYS A 46 2.51 -14.56 15.31
CA LYS A 46 1.36 -13.92 15.95
C LYS A 46 1.74 -13.00 17.11
N THR A 47 2.73 -13.39 17.91
CA THR A 47 2.99 -12.78 19.23
C THR A 47 4.33 -12.03 19.31
N GLY A 48 5.25 -12.29 18.39
CA GLY A 48 6.63 -11.81 18.42
C GLY A 48 7.51 -12.45 19.51
N LYS A 49 7.02 -13.47 20.23
CA LYS A 49 7.78 -14.13 21.30
C LYS A 49 8.60 -15.28 20.74
N THR A 50 9.91 -15.28 21.02
CA THR A 50 10.81 -16.36 20.61
C THR A 50 10.66 -17.54 21.57
N LYS A 51 10.50 -18.75 21.01
CA LYS A 51 10.38 -20.00 21.77
C LYS A 51 11.33 -21.10 21.31
N SER A 52 11.92 -20.90 20.14
CA SER A 52 12.86 -21.82 19.50
C SER A 52 14.13 -21.10 19.06
N GLU A 53 15.21 -21.86 18.90
CA GLU A 53 16.45 -21.38 18.29
C GLU A 53 16.22 -20.77 16.90
N PHE A 54 15.30 -21.35 16.12
CA PHE A 54 14.93 -20.83 14.82
C PHE A 54 14.28 -19.44 14.90
N THR A 55 13.30 -19.25 15.79
CA THR A 55 12.65 -17.95 16.00
C THR A 55 13.61 -16.91 16.58
N ARG A 56 14.55 -17.32 17.44
CA ARG A 56 15.62 -16.45 17.95
C ARG A 56 16.52 -15.92 16.84
N ARG A 57 16.94 -16.81 15.94
CA ARG A 57 17.76 -16.42 14.77
C ARG A 57 17.03 -15.44 13.86
N ILE A 58 15.72 -15.62 13.66
CA ILE A 58 14.90 -14.66 12.89
C ILE A 58 14.91 -13.29 13.59
N GLU A 59 14.72 -13.25 14.91
CA GLU A 59 14.73 -12.00 15.67
C GLU A 59 16.09 -11.29 15.63
N GLU A 60 17.20 -12.02 15.72
CA GLU A 60 18.56 -11.46 15.60
C GLU A 60 18.80 -10.80 14.24
N VAL A 61 18.35 -11.46 13.16
CA VAL A 61 18.44 -10.90 11.81
C VAL A 61 17.55 -9.65 11.68
N ILE A 62 16.32 -9.70 12.20
CA ILE A 62 15.43 -8.53 12.23
C ILE A 62 16.06 -7.38 12.99
N GLN A 63 16.66 -7.65 14.15
CA GLN A 63 17.32 -6.64 14.97
C GLN A 63 18.51 -6.02 14.24
N THR A 64 19.33 -6.84 13.59
CA THR A 64 20.44 -6.37 12.75
C THR A 64 19.96 -5.45 11.62
N ILE A 65 18.84 -5.79 10.97
CA ILE A 65 18.24 -4.96 9.91
C ILE A 65 17.65 -3.67 10.49
N LYS A 66 17.02 -3.72 11.66
CA LYS A 66 16.47 -2.53 12.33
C LYS A 66 17.58 -1.56 12.75
N GLU A 67 18.72 -2.08 13.17
CA GLU A 67 19.93 -1.33 13.52
C GLU A 67 20.69 -0.83 12.27
N ASN A 68 20.45 -1.43 11.10
CA ASN A 68 20.94 -0.93 9.83
C ASN A 68 20.19 0.34 9.42
N GLU A 69 20.69 1.46 9.93
CA GLU A 69 20.11 2.79 9.79
C GLU A 69 19.93 3.22 8.33
N GLN A 70 20.78 2.75 7.40
CA GLN A 70 20.65 3.04 5.96
C GLN A 70 19.35 2.46 5.39
N ALA A 71 19.04 1.19 5.67
CA ALA A 71 17.80 0.56 5.19
C ALA A 71 16.54 1.24 5.78
N ARG A 72 16.63 1.69 7.04
CA ARG A 72 15.55 2.44 7.70
C ARG A 72 15.36 3.84 7.09
N GLN A 73 16.44 4.51 6.70
CA GLN A 73 16.41 5.81 6.02
C GLN A 73 15.80 5.67 4.62
N GLU A 74 16.21 4.67 3.84
CA GLU A 74 15.64 4.39 2.52
C GLU A 74 14.14 4.11 2.58
N TYR A 75 13.70 3.27 3.53
CA TYR A 75 12.27 2.99 3.73
C TYR A 75 11.47 4.26 4.11
N ARG A 76 12.04 5.12 4.98
CA ARG A 76 11.42 6.40 5.32
C ARG A 76 11.26 7.28 4.07
N LEU A 77 12.30 7.38 3.25
CA LEU A 77 12.30 8.21 2.05
C LEU A 77 11.31 7.71 1.00
N MET A 78 11.20 6.39 0.83
CA MET A 78 10.18 5.77 -0.02
C MET A 78 8.76 6.07 0.49
N SER A 79 8.52 5.93 1.80
CA SER A 79 7.20 6.20 2.38
C SER A 79 6.77 7.66 2.21
N THR A 80 7.70 8.62 2.29
CA THR A 80 7.41 10.04 2.04
C THR A 80 7.07 10.30 0.57
N PHE A 81 7.79 9.68 -0.36
CA PHE A 81 7.49 9.82 -1.78
C PHE A 81 6.12 9.23 -2.15
N GLU A 82 5.78 8.06 -1.58
CA GLU A 82 4.47 7.44 -1.77
C GLU A 82 3.34 8.29 -1.18
N MET A 83 3.54 8.89 -0.01
CA MET A 83 2.56 9.81 0.58
C MET A 83 2.36 11.06 -0.28
N ASP A 84 3.43 11.68 -0.77
CA ASP A 84 3.37 12.85 -1.64
C ASP A 84 2.66 12.53 -2.96
N ALA A 85 2.98 11.39 -3.58
CA ALA A 85 2.32 10.93 -4.80
C ALA A 85 0.81 10.70 -4.58
N ARG A 86 0.43 10.09 -3.44
CA ARG A 86 -0.97 9.91 -3.08
C ARG A 86 -1.69 11.24 -2.82
N TYR A 87 -1.04 12.16 -2.10
CA TYR A 87 -1.62 13.46 -1.82
C TYR A 87 -1.85 14.25 -3.11
N LYS A 88 -0.83 14.31 -3.99
CA LYS A 88 -0.95 14.92 -5.32
C LYS A 88 -2.08 14.30 -6.13
N GLY A 89 -2.10 12.98 -6.27
CA GLY A 89 -3.16 12.28 -7.01
C GLY A 89 -4.55 12.51 -6.43
N PHE A 90 -4.69 12.56 -5.11
CA PHE A 90 -5.96 12.89 -4.45
C PHE A 90 -6.39 14.34 -4.73
N THR A 91 -5.48 15.30 -4.57
CA THR A 91 -5.77 16.72 -4.83
C THR A 91 -6.11 16.99 -6.30
N GLU A 92 -5.37 16.39 -7.24
CA GLU A 92 -5.64 16.48 -8.67
C GLU A 92 -6.98 15.82 -9.02
N GLY A 93 -7.28 14.65 -8.44
CA GLY A 93 -8.56 13.97 -8.63
C GLY A 93 -9.75 14.76 -8.09
N LEU A 94 -9.60 15.42 -6.92
CA LEU A 94 -10.63 16.32 -6.39
C LEU A 94 -10.87 17.52 -7.32
N LYS A 95 -9.80 18.17 -7.79
CA LYS A 95 -9.91 19.29 -8.73
C LYS A 95 -10.55 18.85 -10.04
N GLN A 96 -10.12 17.72 -10.59
CA GLN A 96 -10.69 17.16 -11.81
C GLN A 96 -12.18 16.88 -11.66
N LYS A 97 -12.60 16.28 -10.54
CA LYS A 97 -14.01 16.03 -10.25
C LYS A 97 -14.83 17.31 -10.12
N SER A 98 -14.28 18.36 -9.50
CA SER A 98 -14.96 19.67 -9.44
C SER A 98 -15.14 20.28 -10.83
N ILE A 99 -14.14 20.14 -11.71
CA ILE A 99 -14.18 20.61 -13.10
C ILE A 99 -15.25 19.84 -13.89
N GLU A 100 -15.25 18.51 -13.83
CA GLU A 100 -16.25 17.66 -14.50
C GLU A 100 -17.67 17.98 -14.02
N THR A 101 -17.85 18.19 -12.71
CA THR A 101 -19.13 18.59 -12.13
C THR A 101 -19.58 19.96 -12.67
N ALA A 102 -18.67 20.93 -12.75
CA ALA A 102 -18.97 22.25 -13.30
C ALA A 102 -19.33 22.19 -14.78
N GLN A 103 -18.63 21.37 -15.59
CA GLN A 103 -18.95 21.16 -17.00
C GLN A 103 -20.36 20.59 -17.18
N LEU A 104 -20.73 19.57 -16.41
CA LEU A 104 -22.07 18.97 -16.46
C LEU A 104 -23.15 19.99 -16.09
N MET A 105 -22.94 20.77 -15.02
CA MET A 105 -23.89 21.82 -14.62
C MET A 105 -24.02 22.94 -15.66
N LYS A 106 -22.93 23.26 -16.37
CA LYS A 106 -22.94 24.24 -17.47
C LYS A 106 -23.74 23.71 -18.66
N MET A 107 -23.64 22.41 -18.97
CA MET A 107 -24.47 21.75 -19.98
C MET A 107 -25.96 21.77 -19.61
N GLU A 108 -26.29 21.59 -18.33
CA GLU A 108 -27.65 21.70 -17.78
C GLU A 108 -28.14 23.16 -17.62
N LYS A 109 -27.35 24.14 -18.07
CA LYS A 109 -27.67 25.59 -18.01
C LYS A 109 -27.91 26.13 -16.60
N CYS A 110 -27.21 25.60 -15.60
CA CYS A 110 -27.22 26.18 -14.26
C CYS A 110 -26.52 27.55 -14.22
N ASP A 111 -26.95 28.44 -13.33
CA ASP A 111 -26.30 29.75 -13.13
C ASP A 111 -24.86 29.62 -12.64
N ASN A 112 -23.96 30.47 -13.14
CA ASN A 112 -22.54 30.47 -12.76
C ASN A 112 -22.32 30.60 -11.24
N ASN A 113 -23.12 31.44 -10.57
CA ASN A 113 -23.06 31.61 -9.11
C ASN A 113 -23.43 30.30 -8.37
N PHE A 114 -24.39 29.54 -8.90
CA PHE A 114 -24.74 28.24 -8.35
C PHE A 114 -23.60 27.22 -8.56
N ILE A 115 -23.00 27.20 -9.76
CA ILE A 115 -21.87 26.32 -10.08
C ILE A 115 -20.67 26.62 -9.16
N MET A 116 -20.34 27.90 -8.94
CA MET A 116 -19.29 28.33 -8.00
C MET A 116 -19.53 27.77 -6.59
N ARG A 117 -20.75 27.92 -6.07
CA ARG A 117 -21.10 27.48 -4.72
C ARG A 117 -21.02 25.95 -4.54
N ILE A 118 -21.36 25.18 -5.56
CA ILE A 118 -21.38 23.71 -5.48
C ILE A 118 -20.00 23.11 -5.73
N THR A 119 -19.25 23.65 -6.69
CA THR A 119 -17.95 23.09 -7.12
C THR A 119 -16.76 23.69 -6.38
N GLY A 120 -16.93 24.86 -5.77
CA GLY A 120 -15.85 25.59 -5.10
C GLY A 120 -14.82 26.18 -6.07
N LEU A 121 -15.08 26.15 -7.38
CA LEU A 121 -14.21 26.72 -8.40
C LEU A 121 -14.37 28.24 -8.47
N PRO A 122 -13.29 28.99 -8.76
CA PRO A 122 -13.38 30.42 -8.97
C PRO A 122 -14.14 30.73 -10.27
N GLU A 123 -14.71 31.93 -10.35
CA GLU A 123 -15.49 32.40 -11.50
C GLU A 123 -14.69 32.29 -12.80
N GLU A 124 -13.41 32.68 -12.79
CA GLU A 124 -12.52 32.58 -13.94
C GLU A 124 -12.34 31.15 -14.48
N GLU A 125 -12.33 30.14 -13.60
CA GLU A 125 -12.22 28.74 -14.02
C GLU A 125 -13.55 28.30 -14.65
N ILE A 126 -14.70 28.70 -14.11
CA ILE A 126 -16.03 28.36 -14.64
C ILE A 126 -16.33 29.06 -15.96
N GLU A 127 -15.88 30.31 -16.15
CA GLU A 127 -16.03 31.04 -17.41
C GLU A 127 -15.27 30.37 -18.56
N LYS A 128 -14.11 29.75 -18.25
CA LYS A 128 -13.26 29.05 -19.22
C LYS A 128 -13.74 27.64 -19.58
N LEU A 129 -14.68 27.05 -18.83
CA LEU A 129 -15.27 25.72 -19.12
C LEU A 129 -16.25 25.75 -20.29
#